data_AF-A0A6M4PGD5-F1
#
_entry.id   AF-A0A6M4PGD5-F1
#
_cell.length_a   1.000
_cell.length_b   1.000
_cell.length_c   1.000
_cell.angle_alpha   90.00
_cell.angle_beta   90.00
_cell.angle_gamma   90.00
#
_symmetry.space_group_name_H-M   'P 1'
#
loop_
_entity.id
_entity.type
_entity.pdbx_description
1 polymer ?
#
loop_
_entity_poly.entity_id
_entity_poly.type
_entity_poly.pdbx_seq_one_letter_code
_entity_poly.pdbx_strand_id
1 'polypeptide(L)'
;MTKGAWPLLCDPSPALRCRVLTELLDVADDDPELADLLPRRAEDPQARALLAEEPDGLQPLAHLLGRLGRLGFDRGHPRVAELVERVFARQRADGSFPLAEFRTDDRYTMIPLQVSVPLRGLGAVGAATDPRAERAYEWLLAQRAEDGSWPTGLVAGQPGSVPGYRKLPGSPGCRANTEAALAALVHHPGRARSEPARRAADLLLRRETRDEWALGTEIARLHGRERATGFISLHSRFDLAFVLDLVSRTGVCARDPRVAGLTAFLEGLRGPAGLWEHPAHPELSRWLTLDLLAGLRRLEDGEWTGEGPRLRFRVDDVPVKHH
;
A
#
# COMPACT_ATOMS: atom_id res chain seq x y z
N MET A 1 -18.45 -4.14 -15.96
CA MET A 1 -17.13 -3.49 -15.79
C MET A 1 -16.37 -3.21 -17.08
N THR A 2 -16.65 -3.87 -18.21
CA THR A 2 -15.87 -3.76 -19.47
C THR A 2 -15.80 -2.35 -20.09
N LYS A 3 -16.86 -1.52 -19.99
CA LYS A 3 -16.87 -0.17 -20.59
C LYS A 3 -15.84 0.80 -19.98
N GLY A 4 -15.47 0.60 -18.70
CA GLY A 4 -14.49 1.46 -18.02
C GLY A 4 -13.03 1.14 -18.36
N ALA A 5 -12.75 -0.03 -18.94
CA ALA A 5 -11.40 -0.48 -19.24
C ALA A 5 -10.87 0.04 -20.59
N TRP A 6 -11.76 0.35 -21.54
CA TRP A 6 -11.37 0.78 -22.89
C TRP A 6 -10.43 1.99 -22.91
N PRO A 7 -10.68 3.08 -22.17
CA PRO A 7 -9.76 4.22 -22.15
C PRO A 7 -8.37 3.91 -21.56
N LEU A 8 -8.25 2.82 -20.80
CA LEU A 8 -7.01 2.35 -20.20
C LEU A 8 -6.17 1.51 -21.19
N LEU A 9 -6.82 0.70 -22.03
CA LEU A 9 -6.15 -0.07 -23.09
C LEU A 9 -5.49 0.82 -24.16
N CYS A 10 -5.91 2.08 -24.27
CA CYS A 10 -5.29 3.07 -25.16
C CYS A 10 -4.07 3.79 -24.55
N ASP A 11 -3.65 3.46 -23.33
CA ASP A 11 -2.48 4.09 -22.72
C ASP A 11 -1.17 3.62 -23.39
N PRO A 12 -0.18 4.50 -23.61
CA PRO A 12 1.09 4.09 -24.20
C PRO A 12 1.87 3.09 -23.33
N SER A 13 1.70 3.11 -22.01
CA SER A 13 2.43 2.25 -21.08
C SER A 13 2.10 0.78 -21.30
N PRO A 14 3.08 -0.07 -21.68
CA PRO A 14 2.86 -1.50 -21.78
C PRO A 14 2.51 -2.11 -20.41
N ALA A 15 3.11 -1.60 -19.33
CA ALA A 15 2.84 -2.07 -17.97
C ALA A 15 1.38 -1.82 -17.54
N LEU A 16 0.83 -0.64 -17.86
CA LEU A 16 -0.57 -0.34 -17.57
C LEU A 16 -1.49 -1.30 -18.33
N ARG A 17 -1.25 -1.47 -19.64
CA ARG A 17 -2.06 -2.34 -20.48
C ARG A 17 -2.01 -3.81 -20.06
N CYS A 18 -0.83 -4.34 -19.74
CA CYS A 18 -0.71 -5.69 -19.15
C CYS A 18 -1.64 -5.83 -17.93
N ARG A 19 -1.59 -4.88 -16.99
CA ARG A 19 -2.40 -4.94 -15.78
C ARG A 19 -3.89 -4.79 -16.04
N VAL A 20 -4.31 -4.00 -17.03
CA VAL A 20 -5.72 -3.94 -17.44
C VAL A 20 -6.20 -5.31 -17.94
N LEU A 21 -5.43 -5.94 -18.82
CA LEU A 21 -5.75 -7.26 -19.38
C LEU A 21 -5.86 -8.31 -18.26
N THR A 22 -4.89 -8.35 -17.34
CA THR A 22 -4.85 -9.38 -16.30
C THR A 22 -5.75 -9.10 -15.10
N GLU A 23 -5.83 -7.85 -14.61
CA GLU A 23 -6.53 -7.54 -13.35
C GLU A 23 -7.98 -7.09 -13.55
N LEU A 24 -8.35 -6.56 -14.72
CA LEU A 24 -9.72 -6.10 -14.99
C LEU A 24 -10.47 -7.01 -15.96
N LEU A 25 -9.77 -7.65 -16.89
CA LEU A 25 -10.37 -8.41 -17.99
C LEU A 25 -10.14 -9.93 -17.90
N ASP A 26 -9.36 -10.40 -16.92
CA ASP A 26 -9.04 -11.82 -16.70
C ASP A 26 -8.53 -12.53 -17.97
N VAL A 27 -7.77 -11.80 -18.79
CA VAL A 27 -7.18 -12.33 -20.01
C VAL A 27 -6.17 -13.41 -19.64
N ALA A 28 -6.17 -14.51 -20.39
CA ALA A 28 -5.30 -15.65 -20.16
C ALA A 28 -3.82 -15.30 -20.42
N ASP A 29 -2.91 -16.01 -19.75
CA ASP A 29 -1.46 -15.77 -19.85
C ASP A 29 -0.89 -16.01 -21.27
N ASP A 30 -1.59 -16.79 -22.10
CA ASP A 30 -1.23 -17.10 -23.48
C ASP A 30 -1.88 -16.16 -24.52
N ASP A 31 -2.57 -15.11 -24.08
CA ASP A 31 -3.19 -14.13 -24.96
C ASP A 31 -2.14 -13.41 -25.83
N PRO A 32 -2.36 -13.28 -27.16
CA PRO A 32 -1.40 -12.66 -28.06
C PRO A 32 -1.07 -11.19 -27.72
N GLU A 33 -2.03 -10.41 -27.22
CA GLU A 33 -1.77 -9.03 -26.83
C GLU A 33 -0.89 -8.98 -25.58
N LEU A 34 -1.16 -9.83 -24.58
CA LEU A 34 -0.31 -9.94 -23.40
C LEU A 34 1.11 -10.39 -23.76
N ALA A 35 1.24 -11.38 -24.66
CA ALA A 35 2.52 -11.86 -25.16
C ALA A 35 3.33 -10.78 -25.89
N ASP A 36 2.70 -9.86 -26.64
CA ASP A 36 3.35 -8.68 -27.25
C ASP A 36 3.77 -7.63 -26.20
N LEU A 37 2.93 -7.39 -25.19
CA LEU A 37 3.17 -6.33 -24.21
C LEU A 37 4.29 -6.65 -23.23
N LEU A 38 4.44 -7.92 -22.83
CA LEU A 38 5.45 -8.35 -21.86
C LEU A 38 6.90 -7.99 -22.25
N PRO A 39 7.41 -8.25 -23.48
CA PRO A 39 8.74 -7.80 -23.89
C PRO A 39 8.82 -6.27 -23.98
N ARG A 40 7.79 -5.60 -24.51
CA ARG A 40 7.75 -4.13 -24.62
C ARG A 40 7.80 -3.43 -23.27
N ARG A 41 7.22 -4.06 -22.24
CA ARG A 41 7.27 -3.60 -20.85
C ARG A 41 8.70 -3.60 -20.29
N ALA A 42 9.53 -4.58 -20.67
CA ALA A 42 10.94 -4.60 -20.29
C ALA A 42 11.77 -3.54 -21.02
N GLU A 43 11.37 -3.16 -22.23
CA GLU A 43 12.00 -2.14 -23.04
C GLU A 43 11.55 -0.70 -22.71
N ASP A 44 10.43 -0.57 -21.98
CA ASP A 44 9.87 0.72 -21.58
C ASP A 44 10.92 1.61 -20.88
N PRO A 45 11.07 2.89 -21.29
CA PRO A 45 12.09 3.77 -20.72
C PRO A 45 12.00 3.93 -19.20
N GLN A 46 10.79 3.95 -18.63
CA GLN A 46 10.60 4.03 -17.18
C GLN A 46 11.09 2.75 -16.51
N ALA A 47 10.73 1.58 -17.06
CA ALA A 47 11.18 0.29 -16.53
C ALA A 47 12.71 0.17 -16.57
N ARG A 48 13.34 0.50 -17.71
CA ARG A 48 14.81 0.45 -17.86
C ARG A 48 15.52 1.38 -16.87
N ALA A 49 14.98 2.59 -16.67
CA ALA A 49 15.55 3.54 -15.71
C ALA A 49 15.50 3.00 -14.27
N LEU A 50 14.40 2.35 -13.87
CA LEU A 50 14.27 1.75 -12.54
C LEU A 50 15.18 0.54 -12.35
N LEU A 51 15.28 -0.33 -13.36
CA LEU A 51 16.15 -1.49 -13.30
C LEU A 51 17.64 -1.09 -13.20
N ALA A 52 18.02 0.05 -13.77
CA ALA A 52 19.35 0.62 -13.68
C ALA A 52 19.61 1.44 -12.39
N GLU A 53 18.59 1.74 -11.59
CA GLU A 53 18.72 2.53 -10.37
C GLU A 53 19.56 1.77 -9.33
N GLU A 54 20.55 2.44 -8.73
CA GLU A 54 21.35 1.92 -7.62
C GLU A 54 20.99 2.66 -6.33
N PRO A 55 19.97 2.20 -5.59
CA PRO A 55 19.53 2.88 -4.38
C PRO A 55 20.53 2.70 -3.25
N ASP A 56 20.85 3.78 -2.54
CA ASP A 56 21.59 3.72 -1.28
C ASP A 56 20.62 3.73 -0.08
N GLY A 57 20.93 2.93 0.92
CA GLY A 57 20.09 2.74 2.11
C GLY A 57 18.83 1.87 1.89
N LEU A 58 18.25 1.42 3.00
CA LEU A 58 17.14 0.47 2.97
C LEU A 58 15.81 1.08 2.50
N GLN A 59 15.50 2.33 2.83
CA GLN A 59 14.23 2.96 2.45
C GLN A 59 14.11 3.15 0.92
N PRO A 60 15.11 3.75 0.21
CA PRO A 60 15.04 3.87 -1.25
C PRO A 60 15.01 2.51 -1.93
N LEU A 61 15.74 1.52 -1.40
CA LEU A 61 15.74 0.15 -1.92
C LEU A 61 14.35 -0.51 -1.82
N ALA A 62 13.70 -0.43 -0.66
CA ALA A 62 12.34 -0.94 -0.47
C ALA A 62 11.32 -0.23 -1.37
N HIS A 63 11.47 1.09 -1.54
CA HIS A 63 10.62 1.86 -2.45
C HIS A 63 10.82 1.45 -3.91
N LEU A 64 12.07 1.26 -4.34
CA LEU A 64 12.40 0.80 -5.70
C LEU A 64 11.72 -0.54 -6.01
N LEU A 65 11.74 -1.50 -5.09
CA LEU A 65 11.00 -2.76 -5.25
C LEU A 65 9.49 -2.53 -5.43
N GLY A 66 8.90 -1.64 -4.64
CA GLY A 66 7.50 -1.24 -4.81
C GLY A 66 7.21 -0.65 -6.20
N ARG A 67 8.10 0.19 -6.73
CA ARG A 67 7.98 0.77 -8.08
C ARG A 67 8.14 -0.27 -9.19
N LEU A 68 9.05 -1.23 -9.02
CA LEU A 68 9.25 -2.33 -9.97
C LEU A 68 8.04 -3.28 -9.97
N GLY A 69 7.53 -3.64 -8.78
CA GLY A 69 6.30 -4.42 -8.63
C GLY A 69 5.08 -3.72 -9.26
N ARG A 70 4.99 -2.38 -9.13
CA ARG A 70 3.94 -1.58 -9.80
C ARG A 70 3.96 -1.71 -11.33
N LEU A 71 5.14 -1.84 -11.92
CA LEU A 71 5.31 -2.08 -13.35
C LEU A 71 5.20 -3.57 -13.73
N GLY A 72 4.91 -4.46 -12.77
CA GLY A 72 4.72 -5.89 -12.99
C GLY A 72 6.02 -6.70 -13.09
N PHE A 73 7.14 -6.17 -12.58
CA PHE A 73 8.36 -6.95 -12.37
C PHE A 73 8.30 -7.67 -11.03
N ASP A 74 8.73 -8.92 -11.02
CA ASP A 74 8.80 -9.75 -9.82
C ASP A 74 10.21 -10.29 -9.61
N ARG A 75 10.39 -11.07 -8.54
CA ARG A 75 11.65 -11.74 -8.19
C ARG A 75 12.16 -12.75 -9.24
N GLY A 76 11.40 -13.05 -10.29
CA GLY A 76 11.87 -13.82 -11.44
C GLY A 76 12.84 -13.02 -12.33
N HIS A 77 12.78 -11.68 -12.29
CA HIS A 77 13.75 -10.84 -13.00
C HIS A 77 15.09 -10.78 -12.24
N PRO A 78 16.26 -11.05 -12.89
CA PRO A 78 17.56 -11.15 -12.20
C PRO A 78 17.92 -9.94 -11.35
N ARG A 79 17.66 -8.73 -11.86
CA ARG A 79 17.87 -7.49 -11.10
C ARG A 79 16.97 -7.39 -9.87
N VAL A 80 15.71 -7.80 -9.97
CA VAL A 80 14.78 -7.73 -8.84
C VAL A 80 15.18 -8.74 -7.77
N ALA A 81 15.60 -9.95 -8.18
CA ALA A 81 16.14 -10.95 -7.26
C ALA A 81 17.36 -10.41 -6.48
N GLU A 82 18.29 -9.74 -7.16
CA GLU A 82 19.46 -9.13 -6.51
C GLU A 82 19.07 -8.01 -5.53
N LEU A 83 18.13 -7.14 -5.90
CA LEU A 83 17.61 -6.11 -5.00
C LEU A 83 16.90 -6.69 -3.76
N VAL A 84 16.18 -7.80 -3.93
CA VAL A 84 15.56 -8.56 -2.82
C VAL A 84 16.63 -9.07 -1.86
N GLU A 85 17.72 -9.66 -2.37
CA GLU A 85 18.84 -10.11 -1.53
C GLU A 85 19.50 -8.95 -0.78
N ARG A 86 19.64 -7.78 -1.39
CA ARG A 86 20.15 -6.58 -0.71
C ARG A 86 19.26 -6.11 0.44
N VAL A 87 17.94 -6.23 0.31
CA VAL A 87 17.02 -5.94 1.42
C VAL A 87 17.29 -6.92 2.56
N PHE A 88 17.29 -8.23 2.27
CA PHE A 88 17.48 -9.26 3.30
C PHE A 88 18.87 -9.26 3.94
N ALA A 89 19.91 -8.80 3.23
CA ALA A 89 21.24 -8.61 3.79
C ALA A 89 21.27 -7.58 4.95
N ARG A 90 20.25 -6.72 5.06
CA ARG A 90 20.09 -5.78 6.17
C ARG A 90 19.17 -6.31 7.28
N GLN A 91 18.53 -7.46 7.11
CA GLN A 91 17.62 -8.00 8.13
C GLN A 91 18.38 -8.49 9.37
N ARG A 92 17.84 -8.21 10.55
CA ARG A 92 18.35 -8.70 11.84
C ARG A 92 17.83 -10.11 12.12
N ALA A 93 18.48 -10.80 13.07
CA ALA A 93 18.11 -12.17 13.45
C ALA A 93 16.66 -12.30 13.97
N ASP A 94 16.14 -11.25 14.62
CA ASP A 94 14.76 -11.20 15.13
C ASP A 94 13.70 -10.90 14.05
N GLY A 95 14.11 -10.80 12.78
CA GLY A 95 13.23 -10.48 11.66
C GLY A 95 13.06 -8.98 11.40
N SER A 96 13.49 -8.11 12.31
CA SER A 96 13.42 -6.66 12.12
C SER A 96 14.49 -6.12 11.18
N PHE A 97 14.38 -4.84 10.81
CA PHE A 97 15.46 -4.12 10.12
C PHE A 97 16.02 -3.00 11.01
N PRO A 98 17.30 -2.62 10.88
CA PRO A 98 17.93 -1.63 11.74
C PRO A 98 17.23 -0.27 11.61
N LEU A 99 16.83 0.31 12.75
CA LEU A 99 16.18 1.62 12.76
C LEU A 99 17.11 2.75 12.26
N ALA A 100 18.42 2.58 12.43
CA ALA A 100 19.46 3.49 11.96
C ALA A 100 19.46 3.69 10.43
N GLU A 101 18.91 2.73 9.67
CA GLU A 101 18.75 2.84 8.21
C GLU A 101 17.67 3.86 7.80
N PHE A 102 16.85 4.30 8.76
CA PHE A 102 15.70 5.15 8.51
C PHE A 102 15.74 6.47 9.28
N ARG A 103 16.49 6.52 10.39
CA ARG A 103 16.57 7.66 11.29
C ARG A 103 17.92 7.72 11.99
N THR A 104 18.27 8.93 12.43
CA THR A 104 19.53 9.20 13.14
C THR A 104 19.36 9.50 14.63
N ASP A 105 18.12 9.60 15.15
CA ASP A 105 17.87 9.80 16.58
C ASP A 105 17.60 8.49 17.32
N ASP A 106 18.22 8.35 18.50
CA ASP A 106 18.14 7.15 19.34
C ASP A 106 16.95 7.13 20.31
N ARG A 107 15.99 8.05 20.13
CA ARG A 107 14.83 8.17 21.03
C ARG A 107 13.95 6.92 20.99
N TYR A 108 13.84 6.30 19.83
CA TYR A 108 12.98 5.14 19.62
C TYR A 108 13.79 3.85 19.62
N THR A 109 13.34 2.84 20.37
CA THR A 109 13.95 1.51 20.32
C THR A 109 13.44 0.67 19.15
N MET A 110 12.25 1.00 18.63
CA MET A 110 11.68 0.44 17.42
C MET A 110 10.61 1.37 16.83
N ILE A 111 10.36 1.25 15.52
CA ILE A 111 9.22 1.84 14.81
C ILE A 111 8.66 0.79 13.84
N PRO A 112 7.35 0.48 13.80
CA PRO A 112 6.80 -0.56 12.91
C PRO A 112 7.10 -0.36 11.41
N LEU A 113 7.27 0.89 11.00
CA LEU A 113 7.69 1.24 9.63
C LEU A 113 9.04 0.64 9.23
N GLN A 114 9.93 0.37 10.19
CA GLN A 114 11.25 -0.22 9.91
C GLN A 114 11.10 -1.61 9.28
N VAL A 115 9.98 -2.28 9.55
CA VAL A 115 9.65 -3.59 8.98
C VAL A 115 8.57 -3.50 7.90
N SER A 116 7.56 -2.66 8.10
CA SER A 116 6.45 -2.54 7.15
C SER A 116 6.90 -2.02 5.77
N VAL A 117 7.85 -1.08 5.71
CA VAL A 117 8.33 -0.51 4.45
C VAL A 117 9.11 -1.55 3.61
N PRO A 118 10.12 -2.26 4.15
CA PRO A 118 10.77 -3.36 3.44
C PRO A 118 9.81 -4.47 3.03
N LEU A 119 8.92 -4.92 3.94
CA LEU A 119 7.96 -5.98 3.63
C LEU A 119 7.01 -5.61 2.49
N ARG A 120 6.55 -4.35 2.44
CA ARG A 120 5.72 -3.89 1.33
C ARG A 120 6.45 -3.99 0.00
N GLY A 121 7.71 -3.55 -0.06
CA GLY A 121 8.53 -3.66 -1.27
C GLY A 121 8.76 -5.11 -1.69
N LEU A 122 9.16 -5.97 -0.75
CA LEU A 122 9.33 -7.41 -0.96
C LEU A 122 8.05 -8.08 -1.45
N GLY A 123 6.92 -7.77 -0.82
CA GLY A 123 5.62 -8.32 -1.21
C GLY A 123 5.16 -7.87 -2.60
N ALA A 124 5.41 -6.61 -2.95
CA ALA A 124 5.07 -6.07 -4.27
C ALA A 124 5.77 -6.80 -5.44
N VAL A 125 6.92 -7.44 -5.19
CA VAL A 125 7.68 -8.21 -6.20
C VAL A 125 7.56 -9.73 -6.00
N GLY A 126 6.58 -10.20 -5.23
CA GLY A 126 6.31 -11.63 -5.06
C GLY A 126 7.26 -12.36 -4.10
N ALA A 127 7.94 -11.64 -3.20
CA ALA A 127 8.82 -12.20 -2.16
C ALA A 127 8.15 -12.27 -0.77
N ALA A 128 6.83 -12.09 -0.68
CA ALA A 128 6.10 -12.07 0.60
C ALA A 128 6.22 -13.38 1.39
N THR A 129 6.28 -14.53 0.72
CA THR A 129 6.34 -15.87 1.34
C THR A 129 7.76 -16.40 1.53
N ASP A 130 8.79 -15.58 1.30
CA ASP A 130 10.17 -15.94 1.63
C ASP A 130 10.27 -16.20 3.14
N PRO A 131 10.90 -17.29 3.62
CA PRO A 131 11.03 -17.57 5.05
C PRO A 131 11.64 -16.42 5.86
N ARG A 132 12.46 -15.56 5.23
CA ARG A 132 13.01 -14.35 5.83
C ARG A 132 11.95 -13.25 5.96
N ALA A 133 11.07 -13.09 4.97
CA ALA A 133 9.91 -12.21 5.08
C ALA A 133 8.94 -12.68 6.16
N GLU A 134 8.73 -14.00 6.31
CA GLU A 134 7.86 -14.54 7.36
C GLU A 134 8.31 -14.14 8.77
N ARG A 135 9.61 -14.19 9.07
CA ARG A 135 10.15 -13.68 10.35
C ARG A 135 9.89 -12.18 10.54
N ALA A 136 9.98 -11.40 9.46
CA ALA A 136 9.63 -9.98 9.52
C ALA A 136 8.13 -9.77 9.78
N TYR A 137 7.25 -10.57 9.17
CA TYR A 137 5.82 -10.53 9.48
C TYR A 137 5.53 -10.92 10.93
N GLU A 138 6.19 -11.96 11.46
CA GLU A 138 6.10 -12.36 12.86
C GLU A 138 6.51 -11.22 13.80
N TRP A 139 7.67 -10.58 13.53
CA TRP A 139 8.12 -9.42 14.29
C TRP A 139 7.08 -8.29 14.26
N LEU A 140 6.55 -7.97 13.07
CA LEU A 140 5.57 -6.90 12.89
C LEU A 140 4.28 -7.16 13.65
N LEU A 141 3.77 -8.40 13.60
CA LEU A 141 2.57 -8.81 14.32
C LEU A 141 2.77 -8.79 15.84
N ALA A 142 3.96 -9.10 16.32
CA ALA A 142 4.29 -9.01 17.74
C ALA A 142 4.29 -7.56 18.27
N GLN A 143 4.42 -6.55 17.40
CA GLN A 143 4.35 -5.13 17.80
C GLN A 143 2.92 -4.55 17.76
N ARG A 144 1.92 -5.35 17.42
CA ARG A 144 0.52 -4.94 17.32
C ARG A 144 -0.06 -4.71 18.72
N ALA A 145 -0.85 -3.65 18.88
CA ALA A 145 -1.64 -3.40 20.08
C ALA A 145 -2.86 -4.34 20.16
N GLU A 146 -3.48 -4.42 21.33
CA GLU A 146 -4.65 -5.27 21.58
C GLU A 146 -5.83 -4.95 20.66
N ASP A 147 -6.06 -3.67 20.36
CA ASP A 147 -7.12 -3.24 19.45
C ASP A 147 -6.84 -3.55 17.96
N GLY A 148 -5.66 -4.10 17.65
CA GLY A 148 -5.19 -4.42 16.32
C GLY A 148 -4.48 -3.28 15.58
N SER A 149 -4.23 -2.15 16.24
CA SER A 149 -3.46 -1.03 15.69
C SER A 149 -1.95 -1.21 15.89
N TRP A 150 -1.13 -0.37 15.23
CA TRP A 150 0.32 -0.30 15.48
C TRP A 150 0.71 1.03 16.13
N PRO A 151 1.62 1.02 17.13
CA PRO A 151 2.05 2.24 17.80
C PRO A 151 2.92 3.11 16.88
N THR A 152 3.12 4.39 17.22
CA THR A 152 4.09 5.27 16.51
C THR A 152 5.50 4.68 16.53
N GLY A 153 5.87 4.05 17.64
CA GLY A 153 7.20 3.57 17.99
C GLY A 153 7.24 3.35 19.51
N LEU A 154 8.31 2.76 20.03
CA LEU A 154 8.54 2.63 21.46
C LEU A 154 9.65 3.58 21.92
N VAL A 155 9.40 4.30 23.01
CA VAL A 155 10.34 5.19 23.70
C VAL A 155 10.44 4.71 25.13
N ALA A 156 11.62 4.28 25.56
CA ALA A 156 11.84 3.66 26.88
C ALA A 156 10.82 2.54 27.20
N GLY A 157 10.50 1.71 26.20
CA GLY A 157 9.54 0.60 26.33
C GLY A 157 8.06 0.98 26.28
N GLN A 158 7.74 2.27 26.13
CA GLN A 158 6.36 2.77 26.10
C GLN A 158 5.99 3.31 24.71
N PRO A 159 4.71 3.20 24.28
CA PRO A 159 4.27 3.81 23.03
C PRO A 159 4.57 5.31 22.97
N GLY A 160 5.26 5.74 21.92
CA GLY A 160 5.52 7.16 21.65
C GLY A 160 4.23 7.92 21.32
N SER A 161 4.26 9.24 21.50
CA SER A 161 3.10 10.09 21.21
C SER A 161 2.69 10.02 19.74
N VAL A 162 1.38 10.10 19.49
CA VAL A 162 0.79 10.09 18.14
C VAL A 162 0.44 11.52 17.73
N PRO A 163 1.13 12.11 16.73
CA PRO A 163 0.74 13.41 16.18
C PRO A 163 -0.69 13.39 15.65
N GLY A 164 -1.43 14.50 15.77
CA GLY A 164 -2.87 14.58 15.44
C GLY A 164 -3.24 14.00 14.06
N TYR A 165 -2.53 14.39 13.00
CA TYR A 165 -2.74 13.88 11.63
C TYR A 165 -2.46 12.38 11.44
N ARG A 166 -1.88 11.71 12.44
CA ARG A 166 -1.58 10.27 12.45
C ARG A 166 -2.43 9.50 13.46
N LYS A 167 -3.42 10.13 14.11
CA LYS A 167 -4.32 9.43 15.05
C LYS A 167 -5.33 8.56 14.30
N LEU A 168 -5.63 7.41 14.88
CA LEU A 168 -6.82 6.61 14.56
C LEU A 168 -7.93 6.99 15.54
N PRO A 169 -9.09 7.48 15.06
CA PRO A 169 -10.22 7.74 15.95
C PRO A 169 -10.61 6.48 16.74
N GLY A 170 -10.72 6.61 18.06
CA GLY A 170 -11.10 5.50 18.94
C GLY A 170 -10.04 4.41 19.13
N SER A 171 -8.77 4.70 18.83
CA SER A 171 -7.66 3.76 18.97
C SER A 171 -6.43 4.46 19.59
N PRO A 172 -5.64 3.77 20.45
CA PRO A 172 -4.37 4.28 20.95
C PRO A 172 -3.25 4.27 19.88
N GLY A 173 -3.45 3.61 18.75
CA GLY A 173 -2.44 3.43 17.72
C GLY A 173 -2.23 4.62 16.77
N CYS A 174 -1.23 4.45 15.92
CA CYS A 174 -0.86 5.39 14.88
C CYS A 174 -1.40 4.92 13.53
N ARG A 175 -2.31 5.71 12.94
CA ARG A 175 -2.89 5.51 11.60
C ARG A 175 -1.83 5.20 10.56
N ALA A 176 -0.80 6.04 10.46
CA ALA A 176 0.24 5.89 9.45
C ALA A 176 0.98 4.53 9.56
N ASN A 177 1.18 4.04 10.78
CA ASN A 177 1.86 2.77 11.00
C ASN A 177 0.92 1.58 10.83
N THR A 178 -0.36 1.71 11.21
CA THR A 178 -1.40 0.70 10.92
C THR A 178 -1.64 0.57 9.42
N GLU A 179 -1.67 1.69 8.69
CA GLU A 179 -1.79 1.74 7.23
C GLU A 179 -0.58 1.09 6.55
N ALA A 180 0.64 1.39 7.00
CA ALA A 180 1.85 0.75 6.48
C ALA A 180 1.90 -0.75 6.78
N ALA A 181 1.51 -1.17 8.00
CA ALA A 181 1.43 -2.58 8.36
C ALA A 181 0.40 -3.32 7.49
N LEU A 182 -0.78 -2.72 7.27
CA LEU A 182 -1.75 -3.26 6.34
C LEU A 182 -1.19 -3.34 4.91
N ALA A 183 -0.50 -2.29 4.45
CA ALA A 183 0.14 -2.28 3.13
C ALA A 183 1.18 -3.40 2.96
N ALA A 184 1.87 -3.81 4.02
CA ALA A 184 2.73 -4.98 4.00
C ALA A 184 1.93 -6.31 3.97
N LEU A 185 0.88 -6.41 4.78
CA LEU A 185 0.08 -7.64 4.92
C LEU A 185 -0.72 -7.99 3.66
N VAL A 186 -1.25 -6.99 2.95
CA VAL A 186 -2.13 -7.22 1.77
C VAL A 186 -1.40 -7.77 0.55
N HIS A 187 -0.06 -7.71 0.51
CA HIS A 187 0.73 -8.35 -0.53
C HIS A 187 1.00 -9.84 -0.25
N HIS A 188 0.71 -10.32 0.96
CA HIS A 188 0.98 -11.70 1.34
C HIS A 188 -0.25 -12.59 1.09
N PRO A 189 -0.14 -13.70 0.32
CA PRO A 189 -1.29 -14.52 -0.07
C PRO A 189 -2.04 -15.10 1.14
N GLY A 190 -1.33 -15.57 2.17
CA GLY A 190 -1.93 -16.11 3.39
C GLY A 190 -2.30 -15.07 4.47
N ARG A 191 -1.85 -13.82 4.37
CA ARG A 191 -2.02 -12.81 5.45
C ARG A 191 -2.95 -11.67 5.04
N ALA A 192 -3.14 -11.43 3.74
CA ALA A 192 -4.01 -10.37 3.23
C ALA A 192 -5.44 -10.43 3.80
N ARG A 193 -5.99 -11.64 3.97
CA ARG A 193 -7.34 -11.87 4.52
C ARG A 193 -7.33 -12.37 5.99
N SER A 194 -6.18 -12.31 6.67
CA SER A 194 -6.06 -12.75 8.06
C SER A 194 -6.74 -11.80 9.05
N GLU A 195 -7.02 -12.26 10.27
CA GLU A 195 -7.54 -11.41 11.36
C GLU A 195 -6.73 -10.10 11.53
N PRO A 196 -5.38 -10.11 11.59
CA PRO A 196 -4.61 -8.88 11.69
C PRO A 196 -4.89 -7.86 10.58
N ALA A 197 -5.00 -8.33 9.33
CA ALA A 197 -5.24 -7.46 8.19
C ALA A 197 -6.68 -6.90 8.21
N ARG A 198 -7.66 -7.74 8.53
CA ARG A 198 -9.06 -7.32 8.66
C ARG A 198 -9.23 -6.30 9.79
N ARG A 199 -8.57 -6.51 10.92
CA ARG A 199 -8.64 -5.58 12.06
C ARG A 199 -7.99 -4.23 11.74
N ALA A 200 -6.84 -4.24 11.08
CA ALA A 200 -6.20 -3.01 10.60
C ALA A 200 -7.11 -2.26 9.60
N ALA A 201 -7.72 -2.98 8.65
CA ALA A 201 -8.67 -2.40 7.68
C ALA A 201 -9.91 -1.81 8.38
N ASP A 202 -10.47 -2.51 9.37
CA ASP A 202 -11.59 -2.01 10.16
C ASP A 202 -11.25 -0.68 10.83
N LEU A 203 -10.07 -0.57 11.45
CA LEU A 203 -9.61 0.67 12.08
C LEU A 203 -9.44 1.82 11.09
N LEU A 204 -8.90 1.57 9.89
CA LEU A 204 -8.79 2.60 8.85
C LEU A 204 -10.16 3.07 8.37
N LEU A 205 -11.11 2.14 8.19
CA LEU A 205 -12.48 2.45 7.75
C LEU A 205 -13.28 3.26 8.78
N ARG A 206 -12.91 3.23 10.07
CA ARG A 206 -13.53 4.09 11.09
C ARG A 206 -13.24 5.57 10.86
N ARG A 207 -12.10 5.92 10.23
CA ARG A 207 -11.70 7.32 10.00
C ARG A 207 -12.50 7.91 8.83
N GLU A 208 -13.66 8.50 9.14
CA GLU A 208 -14.47 9.18 8.14
C GLU A 208 -13.81 10.51 7.74
N THR A 209 -13.43 10.61 6.46
CA THR A 209 -12.90 11.82 5.82
C THR A 209 -13.30 11.86 4.34
N ARG A 210 -13.12 13.02 3.70
CA ARG A 210 -13.34 13.28 2.27
C ARG A 210 -12.16 14.06 1.68
N ASP A 211 -10.95 13.61 2.01
CA ASP A 211 -9.67 14.24 1.65
C ASP A 211 -9.36 14.09 0.14
N GLU A 212 -10.15 14.73 -0.73
CA GLU A 212 -9.99 14.68 -2.20
C GLU A 212 -8.59 15.12 -2.65
N TRP A 213 -8.03 16.13 -1.99
CA TRP A 213 -6.71 16.69 -2.28
C TRP A 213 -5.56 15.67 -2.14
N ALA A 214 -5.76 14.58 -1.40
CA ALA A 214 -4.75 13.54 -1.18
C ALA A 214 -4.87 12.36 -2.18
N LEU A 215 -5.92 12.34 -3.00
CA LEU A 215 -6.25 11.22 -3.88
C LEU A 215 -5.11 10.92 -4.86
N GLY A 216 -4.64 9.67 -4.87
CA GLY A 216 -3.60 9.21 -5.79
C GLY A 216 -2.17 9.56 -5.37
N THR A 217 -1.95 10.15 -4.19
CA THR A 217 -0.61 10.41 -3.63
C THR A 217 0.27 9.15 -3.70
N GLU A 218 -0.28 7.98 -3.39
CA GLU A 218 0.52 6.76 -3.38
C GLU A 218 0.92 6.31 -4.79
N ILE A 219 0.04 6.49 -5.76
CA ILE A 219 0.35 6.26 -7.18
C ILE A 219 1.44 7.23 -7.64
N ALA A 220 1.35 8.51 -7.27
CA ALA A 220 2.38 9.49 -7.60
C ALA A 220 3.77 9.09 -7.08
N ARG A 221 3.86 8.48 -5.89
CA ARG A 221 5.12 7.97 -5.35
C ARG A 221 5.64 6.75 -6.08
N LEU A 222 4.77 5.80 -6.42
CA LEU A 222 5.14 4.60 -7.16
C LEU A 222 5.60 4.94 -8.59
N HIS A 223 5.09 6.02 -9.17
CA HIS A 223 5.55 6.54 -10.48
C HIS A 223 6.68 7.56 -10.37
N GLY A 224 7.17 7.88 -9.16
CA GLY A 224 8.28 8.81 -8.93
C GLY A 224 7.96 10.28 -9.21
N ARG A 225 6.68 10.66 -9.30
CA ARG A 225 6.23 12.05 -9.38
C ARG A 225 6.27 12.76 -8.04
N GLU A 226 6.08 12.01 -6.97
CA GLU A 226 6.31 12.48 -5.61
C GLU A 226 7.43 11.69 -4.94
N ARG A 227 8.29 12.38 -4.20
CA ARG A 227 9.31 11.73 -3.40
C ARG A 227 8.64 11.06 -2.20
N ALA A 228 9.04 9.82 -1.92
CA ALA A 228 8.76 9.14 -0.65
C ALA A 228 9.65 9.73 0.48
N THR A 229 9.52 11.03 0.76
CA THR A 229 10.34 11.73 1.75
C THR A 229 9.83 11.54 3.17
N GLY A 230 10.80 11.37 4.08
CA GLY A 230 10.59 11.24 5.51
C GLY A 230 10.03 9.89 5.92
N PHE A 231 10.81 9.16 6.73
CA PHE A 231 10.42 7.84 7.21
C PHE A 231 9.09 7.84 7.97
N ILE A 232 8.93 8.74 8.94
CA ILE A 232 7.73 8.84 9.77
C ILE A 232 6.52 9.40 8.99
N SER A 233 6.79 10.34 8.08
CA SER A 233 5.79 11.09 7.33
C SER A 233 5.38 10.39 6.03
N LEU A 234 5.92 9.21 5.74
CA LEU A 234 5.63 8.47 4.52
C LEU A 234 4.11 8.34 4.32
N HIS A 235 3.38 7.87 5.33
CA HIS A 235 1.91 7.81 5.28
C HIS A 235 1.27 9.03 5.96
N SER A 236 1.79 10.25 5.78
CA SER A 236 1.22 11.46 6.40
C SER A 236 -0.13 11.88 5.80
N ARG A 237 -0.26 11.78 4.47
CA ARG A 237 -1.53 11.99 3.76
C ARG A 237 -2.40 10.75 3.85
N PHE A 238 -3.72 10.93 3.91
CA PHE A 238 -4.68 9.82 3.92
C PHE A 238 -5.32 9.71 2.55
N ASP A 239 -4.66 8.96 1.67
CA ASP A 239 -5.08 8.75 0.29
C ASP A 239 -6.24 7.74 0.24
N LEU A 240 -7.43 8.22 -0.11
CA LEU A 240 -8.65 7.39 -0.15
C LEU A 240 -8.64 6.34 -1.26
N ALA A 241 -7.90 6.55 -2.35
CA ALA A 241 -7.71 5.52 -3.38
C ALA A 241 -6.82 4.39 -2.85
N PHE A 242 -5.75 4.75 -2.13
CA PHE A 242 -4.88 3.77 -1.49
C PHE A 242 -5.61 2.99 -0.39
N VAL A 243 -6.39 3.67 0.45
CA VAL A 243 -7.23 2.99 1.46
C VAL A 243 -8.19 2.01 0.80
N LEU A 244 -8.86 2.37 -0.31
CA LEU A 244 -9.72 1.45 -1.05
C LEU A 244 -8.93 0.23 -1.56
N ASP A 245 -7.77 0.44 -2.18
CA ASP A 245 -6.92 -0.67 -2.66
C ASP A 245 -6.57 -1.62 -1.50
N LEU A 246 -6.10 -1.08 -0.36
CA LEU A 246 -5.73 -1.88 0.81
C LEU A 246 -6.91 -2.69 1.36
N VAL A 247 -8.04 -2.03 1.66
CA VAL A 247 -9.18 -2.72 2.30
C VAL A 247 -9.81 -3.74 1.36
N SER A 248 -9.86 -3.47 0.05
CA SER A 248 -10.39 -4.42 -0.94
C SER A 248 -9.65 -5.76 -0.94
N ARG A 249 -8.34 -5.75 -0.67
CA ARG A 249 -7.51 -6.97 -0.61
C ARG A 249 -7.75 -7.82 0.63
N THR A 250 -8.43 -7.27 1.64
CA THR A 250 -8.75 -7.99 2.89
C THR A 250 -10.02 -8.84 2.82
N GLY A 251 -10.74 -8.78 1.69
CA GLY A 251 -12.03 -9.46 1.50
C GLY A 251 -13.20 -8.74 2.17
N VAL A 252 -13.08 -7.43 2.44
CA VAL A 252 -14.19 -6.65 3.01
C VAL A 252 -15.32 -6.55 1.98
N CYS A 253 -16.56 -6.67 2.44
CA CYS A 253 -17.75 -6.66 1.61
C CYS A 253 -18.12 -5.23 1.21
N ALA A 254 -18.54 -5.04 -0.04
CA ALA A 254 -19.13 -3.78 -0.52
C ALA A 254 -20.35 -3.31 0.30
N ARG A 255 -21.02 -4.24 1.00
CA ARG A 255 -22.16 -3.96 1.89
C ARG A 255 -21.76 -3.35 3.23
N ASP A 256 -20.47 -3.35 3.61
CA ASP A 256 -20.02 -2.59 4.78
C ASP A 256 -20.39 -1.11 4.54
N PRO A 257 -21.18 -0.48 5.43
CA PRO A 257 -21.64 0.88 5.19
C PRO A 257 -20.48 1.84 4.92
N ARG A 258 -19.33 1.68 5.57
CA ARG A 258 -18.15 2.55 5.42
C ARG A 258 -17.51 2.40 4.06
N VAL A 259 -17.40 1.16 3.58
CA VAL A 259 -16.92 0.85 2.23
C VAL A 259 -17.89 1.40 1.18
N ALA A 260 -19.20 1.21 1.37
CA ALA A 260 -20.22 1.77 0.48
C ALA A 260 -20.13 3.30 0.43
N GLY A 261 -19.95 3.96 1.58
CA GLY A 261 -19.78 5.41 1.66
C GLY A 261 -18.48 5.93 1.04
N LEU A 262 -17.38 5.20 1.19
CA LEU A 262 -16.11 5.50 0.53
C LEU A 262 -16.25 5.38 -0.98
N THR A 263 -16.81 4.26 -1.44
CA THR A 263 -17.05 3.96 -2.86
C THR A 263 -17.96 5.01 -3.50
N ALA A 264 -19.09 5.35 -2.87
CA ALA A 264 -20.00 6.36 -3.40
C ALA A 264 -19.36 7.74 -3.58
N PHE A 265 -18.49 8.13 -2.65
CA PHE A 265 -17.73 9.39 -2.79
C PHE A 265 -16.71 9.31 -3.92
N LEU A 266 -15.94 8.23 -3.99
CA LEU A 266 -14.96 8.05 -5.06
C LEU A 266 -15.66 8.03 -6.42
N GLU A 267 -16.75 7.28 -6.59
CA GLU A 267 -17.56 7.32 -7.83
C GLU A 267 -18.11 8.73 -8.14
N GLY A 268 -18.42 9.53 -7.13
CA GLY A 268 -18.79 10.94 -7.32
C GLY A 268 -17.67 11.83 -7.88
N LEU A 269 -16.41 11.42 -7.75
CA LEU A 269 -15.24 12.10 -8.34
C LEU A 269 -14.92 11.62 -9.76
N ARG A 270 -15.70 10.66 -10.30
CA ARG A 270 -15.44 10.11 -11.63
C ARG A 270 -15.84 11.11 -12.71
N GLY A 271 -14.88 11.45 -13.56
CA GLY A 271 -15.07 12.39 -14.66
C GLY A 271 -15.98 11.86 -15.77
N PRO A 272 -16.43 12.73 -16.70
CA PRO A 272 -17.37 12.38 -17.76
C PRO A 272 -16.83 11.34 -18.76
N ALA A 273 -15.50 11.22 -18.88
CA ALA A 273 -14.84 10.19 -19.69
C ALA A 273 -14.77 8.81 -19.00
N GLY A 274 -15.34 8.68 -17.79
CA GLY A 274 -15.27 7.46 -16.99
C GLY A 274 -13.94 7.23 -16.28
N LEU A 275 -13.04 8.22 -16.30
CA LEU A 275 -11.75 8.22 -15.62
C LEU A 275 -11.82 9.01 -14.31
N TRP A 276 -11.02 8.62 -13.33
CA TRP A 276 -10.71 9.46 -12.16
C TRP A 276 -9.50 10.32 -12.46
N GLU A 277 -9.63 11.62 -12.24
CA GLU A 277 -8.55 12.57 -12.48
C GLU A 277 -7.66 12.67 -11.24
N HIS A 278 -6.35 12.55 -11.43
CA HIS A 278 -5.41 12.79 -10.36
C HIS A 278 -5.26 14.31 -10.15
N PRO A 279 -5.46 14.85 -8.93
CA PRO A 279 -5.53 16.29 -8.68
C PRO A 279 -4.24 17.05 -8.99
N ALA A 280 -3.07 16.46 -8.70
CA ALA A 280 -1.76 17.10 -8.94
C ALA A 280 -0.99 16.61 -10.19
N HIS A 281 -1.28 15.41 -10.70
CA HIS A 281 -0.49 14.74 -11.75
C HIS A 281 -1.43 14.11 -12.78
N PRO A 282 -2.08 14.89 -13.66
CA PRO A 282 -3.11 14.40 -14.58
C PRO A 282 -2.66 13.22 -15.46
N GLU A 283 -1.37 13.10 -15.76
CA GLU A 283 -0.79 11.98 -16.50
C GLU A 283 -0.93 10.62 -15.78
N LEU A 284 -1.20 10.62 -14.47
CA LEU A 284 -1.41 9.42 -13.66
C LEU A 284 -2.89 9.01 -13.54
N SER A 285 -3.82 9.75 -14.15
CA SER A 285 -5.27 9.51 -14.04
C SER A 285 -5.69 8.11 -14.49
N ARG A 286 -5.04 7.55 -15.51
CA ARG A 286 -5.32 6.17 -15.95
C ARG A 286 -4.83 5.13 -14.96
N TRP A 287 -3.68 5.36 -14.31
CA TRP A 287 -3.18 4.50 -13.22
C TRP A 287 -4.07 4.57 -11.98
N LEU A 288 -4.58 5.75 -11.63
CA LEU A 288 -5.58 5.94 -10.59
C LEU A 288 -6.88 5.21 -10.91
N THR A 289 -7.35 5.34 -12.15
CA THR A 289 -8.55 4.65 -12.61
C THR A 289 -8.39 3.13 -12.56
N LEU A 290 -7.24 2.59 -12.98
CA LEU A 290 -6.95 1.16 -12.88
C LEU A 290 -7.07 0.67 -11.43
N ASP A 291 -6.45 1.36 -10.48
CA ASP A 291 -6.44 0.92 -9.07
C ASP A 291 -7.83 1.00 -8.44
N LEU A 292 -8.59 2.05 -8.74
CA LEU A 292 -9.97 2.18 -8.26
C LEU A 292 -10.85 1.08 -8.86
N LEU A 293 -10.79 0.84 -10.16
CA LEU A 293 -11.55 -0.25 -10.80
C LEU A 293 -11.18 -1.63 -10.24
N ALA A 294 -9.89 -1.90 -10.06
CA ALA A 294 -9.42 -3.17 -9.51
C ALA A 294 -9.86 -3.35 -8.05
N GLY A 295 -9.83 -2.26 -7.25
CA GLY A 295 -10.34 -2.25 -5.89
C GLY A 295 -11.84 -2.52 -5.83
N LEU A 296 -12.63 -1.82 -6.66
CA LEU A 296 -14.09 -2.00 -6.74
C LEU A 296 -14.46 -3.43 -7.14
N ARG A 297 -13.77 -3.99 -8.12
CA ARG A 297 -13.95 -5.39 -8.54
C ARG A 297 -13.69 -6.36 -7.39
N ARG A 298 -12.62 -6.17 -6.62
CA ARG A 298 -12.29 -7.03 -5.46
C ARG A 298 -13.33 -6.99 -4.34
N LEU A 299 -14.11 -5.92 -4.22
CA LEU A 299 -15.17 -5.80 -3.21
C LEU A 299 -16.41 -6.66 -3.53
N GLU A 300 -16.60 -7.06 -4.79
CA GLU A 300 -17.73 -7.90 -5.21
C GLU A 300 -17.68 -9.29 -4.54
N ASP A 301 -16.48 -9.81 -4.35
CA ASP A 301 -16.22 -11.10 -3.69
C ASP A 301 -15.97 -10.97 -2.17
N GLY A 302 -16.32 -9.82 -1.59
CA GLY A 302 -16.07 -9.54 -0.18
C GLY A 302 -17.07 -10.24 0.76
N GLU A 303 -16.55 -10.82 1.84
CA GLU A 303 -17.29 -11.73 2.74
C GLU A 303 -17.52 -11.19 4.15
N TRP A 304 -16.74 -10.19 4.58
CA TRP A 304 -16.83 -9.66 5.95
C TRP A 304 -17.18 -8.17 5.98
N THR A 305 -17.86 -7.75 7.03
CA THR A 305 -18.10 -6.35 7.37
C THR A 305 -17.43 -6.06 8.69
N GLY A 306 -16.86 -4.88 8.86
CA GLY A 306 -16.24 -4.55 10.14
C GLY A 306 -17.24 -4.08 11.19
N GLU A 307 -16.77 -4.05 12.43
CA GLU A 307 -17.60 -3.92 13.63
C GLU A 307 -17.62 -2.49 14.18
N GLY A 308 -16.66 -1.66 13.75
CA GLY A 308 -16.48 -0.31 14.29
C GLY A 308 -17.39 0.76 13.68
N PRO A 309 -17.88 1.73 14.48
CA PRO A 309 -18.65 2.84 13.96
C PRO A 309 -17.79 3.75 13.07
N ARG A 310 -18.44 4.55 12.23
CA ARG A 310 -17.78 5.72 11.61
C ARG A 310 -17.50 6.76 12.69
N LEU A 311 -16.27 7.22 12.72
CA LEU A 311 -15.82 8.26 13.64
C LEU A 311 -15.27 9.41 12.80
N ARG A 312 -15.86 10.59 13.01
CA ARG A 312 -15.37 11.81 12.37
C ARG A 312 -13.96 12.09 12.87
N PHE A 313 -13.02 12.26 11.95
CA PHE A 313 -11.65 12.62 12.32
C PHE A 313 -11.57 14.09 12.75
N ARG A 314 -11.00 14.37 13.93
CA ARG A 314 -10.53 15.71 14.30
C ARG A 314 -9.08 15.63 14.78
N VAL A 315 -8.25 16.57 14.34
CA VAL A 315 -6.82 16.61 14.68
C VAL A 315 -6.60 16.72 16.20
N ASP A 316 -7.50 17.43 16.87
CA ASP A 316 -7.45 17.73 18.31
C ASP A 316 -8.00 16.60 19.20
N ASP A 317 -8.59 15.54 18.64
CA ASP A 317 -9.18 14.46 19.44
C ASP A 317 -8.12 13.80 20.33
N VAL A 318 -8.38 13.68 21.63
CA VAL A 318 -7.44 13.06 22.59
C VAL A 318 -7.36 11.55 22.33
N PRO A 319 -6.15 10.95 22.26
CA PRO A 319 -6.02 9.49 22.13
C PRO A 319 -6.74 8.77 23.27
N VAL A 320 -7.44 7.68 22.96
CA VAL A 320 -8.04 6.82 23.99
C VAL A 320 -6.90 6.21 24.82
N LYS A 321 -6.86 6.51 26.11
CA LYS A 321 -5.96 5.85 27.06
C LYS A 321 -6.66 4.58 27.57
N HIS A 322 -6.14 3.40 27.22
CA HIS A 322 -6.48 2.19 27.95
C HIS A 322 -5.45 2.03 29.08
N HIS A 323 -5.96 1.89 30.31
CA HIS A 323 -5.17 1.59 31.51
C HIS A 323 -4.90 0.10 31.59
#